data_AF-A0A7V2HYK2-F1
#
_entry.id   AF-A0A7V2HYK2-F1
#
_cell.length_a   1.000
_cell.length_b   1.000
_cell.length_c   1.000
_cell.angle_alpha   90.00
_cell.angle_beta   90.00
_cell.angle_gamma   90.00
#
_symmetry.space_group_name_H-M   'P 1'
#
loop_
_entity.id
_entity.type
_entity.pdbx_description
1 polymer ?
#
loop_
_entity_poly.entity_id
_entity_poly.type
_entity_poly.pdbx_seq_one_letter_code
_entity_poly.pdbx_strand_id
1 'polypeptide(L)'
;MEELLGKVFYHKPKIIAIANDGSNFVYPFVNLLESNLSAIGIDVIDCNACTASIISSVIKDIGADIGIFIYQENSNIKYLIFNNEGIPLFINFIDKDYK
;
A
#
# COMPACT_ATOMS: atom_id res chain seq x y z
N MET A 1 -8.72 -6.80 3.06
CA MET A 1 -8.72 -5.91 1.87
C MET A 1 -9.59 -4.69 2.10
N GLU A 2 -10.84 -4.84 2.56
CA GLU A 2 -11.69 -3.69 2.96
C GLU A 2 -11.00 -2.75 3.97
N GLU A 3 -10.33 -3.32 4.98
CA GLU A 3 -9.55 -2.55 5.97
C GLU A 3 -8.43 -1.71 5.33
N LEU A 4 -7.69 -2.29 4.37
CA LEU A 4 -6.62 -1.61 3.65
C LEU A 4 -7.18 -0.46 2.80
N LEU A 5 -8.26 -0.73 2.07
CA LEU A 5 -8.93 0.27 1.24
C LEU A 5 -9.48 1.42 2.09
N GLY A 6 -10.08 1.14 3.25
CA GLY A 6 -10.52 2.18 4.19
C GLY A 6 -9.38 3.10 4.65
N LYS A 7 -8.21 2.53 4.96
CA LYS A 7 -7.00 3.27 5.34
C LYS A 7 -6.47 4.13 4.19
N VAL A 8 -6.47 3.60 2.97
CA VAL A 8 -6.08 4.31 1.75
C VAL A 8 -7.02 5.49 1.47
N PHE A 9 -8.34 5.27 1.53
CA PHE A 9 -9.33 6.30 1.21
C PHE A 9 -9.38 7.47 2.16
N TYR A 10 -8.96 7.30 3.41
CA TYR A 10 -8.82 8.41 4.35
C TYR A 10 -7.94 9.54 3.77
N HIS A 11 -6.91 9.17 3.00
CA HIS A 11 -5.96 10.12 2.41
C HIS A 11 -6.39 10.67 1.05
N LYS A 12 -7.49 10.18 0.46
CA LYS A 12 -7.96 10.55 -0.89
C LYS A 12 -6.83 10.62 -1.94
N PRO A 13 -5.95 9.60 -2.02
CA PRO A 13 -4.83 9.63 -2.95
C PRO A 13 -5.33 9.58 -4.40
N LYS A 14 -4.59 10.21 -5.31
CA LYS A 14 -4.74 10.08 -6.75
C LYS A 14 -3.74 9.10 -7.34
N ILE A 15 -2.53 9.04 -6.78
CA ILE A 15 -1.45 8.16 -7.23
C ILE A 15 -0.98 7.31 -6.05
N ILE A 16 -0.98 5.99 -6.21
CA ILE A 16 -0.49 5.03 -5.21
C ILE A 16 0.67 4.23 -5.79
N ALA A 17 1.78 4.18 -5.07
CA ALA A 17 2.87 3.26 -5.35
C ALA A 17 2.65 1.93 -4.61
N ILE A 18 2.76 0.80 -5.30
CA ILE A 18 2.63 -0.52 -4.68
C ILE A 18 3.92 -1.30 -4.91
N ALA A 19 4.44 -1.93 -3.85
CA ALA A 19 5.56 -2.86 -3.94
C ALA A 19 5.27 -4.13 -3.13
N ASN A 20 5.98 -5.20 -3.44
CA ASN A 20 5.89 -6.44 -2.68
C ASN A 20 7.27 -7.03 -2.32
N ASP A 21 7.30 -7.99 -1.40
CA ASP A 21 8.52 -8.69 -0.97
C ASP A 21 8.97 -9.82 -1.91
N GLY A 22 8.27 -10.04 -3.02
CA GLY A 22 8.51 -11.13 -3.98
C GLY A 22 7.92 -12.48 -3.58
N SER A 23 7.20 -12.58 -2.46
CA SER A 23 6.57 -13.83 -2.03
C SER A 23 5.45 -14.26 -2.99
N ASN A 24 5.43 -15.53 -3.40
CA ASN A 24 4.49 -16.06 -4.39
C ASN A 24 3.01 -15.83 -4.05
N PHE A 25 2.66 -15.83 -2.76
CA PHE A 25 1.30 -15.62 -2.28
C PHE A 25 0.84 -14.16 -2.32
N VAL A 26 1.76 -13.21 -2.53
CA VAL A 26 1.46 -11.77 -2.53
C VAL A 26 1.00 -11.30 -3.91
N TYR A 27 1.50 -11.88 -5.00
CA TYR A 27 1.14 -11.47 -6.37
C TYR A 27 -0.36 -11.44 -6.66
N PRO A 28 -1.16 -12.49 -6.33
CA PRO A 28 -2.61 -12.43 -6.56
C PRO A 28 -3.29 -11.29 -5.78
N PHE A 29 -2.76 -10.97 -4.59
CA PHE A 29 -3.29 -9.88 -3.76
C PHE A 29 -2.94 -8.50 -4.32
N VAL A 30 -1.72 -8.31 -4.82
CA VAL A 30 -1.29 -7.09 -5.52
C VAL A 30 -2.19 -6.82 -6.72
N ASN A 31 -2.33 -7.80 -7.62
CA ASN A 31 -3.15 -7.66 -8.84
C ASN A 31 -4.61 -7.30 -8.51
N LEU A 32 -5.17 -7.91 -7.46
CA LEU A 32 -6.52 -7.62 -7.01
C LEU A 32 -6.64 -6.21 -6.44
N LEU A 33 -5.67 -5.77 -5.63
CA LEU A 33 -5.63 -4.42 -5.08
C LEU A 33 -5.51 -3.36 -6.19
N GLU A 34 -4.58 -3.55 -7.12
CA GLU A 34 -4.39 -2.67 -8.29
C GLU A 34 -5.68 -2.51 -9.10
N SER A 35 -6.36 -3.63 -9.37
CA SER A 35 -7.62 -3.63 -10.12
C SER A 35 -8.72 -2.84 -9.39
N ASN A 36 -8.83 -3.01 -8.07
CA ASN A 36 -9.83 -2.28 -7.27
C ASN A 36 -9.54 -0.77 -7.22
N LEU A 37 -8.27 -0.38 -7.05
CA LEU A 37 -7.85 1.02 -7.00
C LEU A 37 -8.02 1.70 -8.37
N SER A 38 -7.67 1.01 -9.44
CA SER A 38 -7.84 1.53 -10.81
C SER A 38 -9.32 1.69 -11.16
N ALA A 39 -10.19 0.75 -10.75
CA ALA A 39 -11.63 0.78 -11.04
C ALA A 39 -12.36 2.01 -10.44
N ILE A 40 -11.77 2.64 -9.43
CA ILE A 40 -12.31 3.83 -8.75
C ILE A 40 -11.53 5.10 -9.08
N GLY A 41 -10.66 5.06 -10.09
CA GLY A 41 -9.95 6.23 -10.62
C GLY A 41 -8.71 6.64 -9.84
N ILE A 42 -8.08 5.72 -9.11
CA ILE A 42 -6.75 5.92 -8.52
C ILE A 42 -5.72 5.35 -9.48
N ASP A 43 -4.74 6.16 -9.85
CA ASP A 43 -3.59 5.73 -10.65
C ASP A 43 -2.65 4.90 -9.78
N VAL A 44 -2.28 3.72 -10.27
CA VAL A 44 -1.40 2.80 -9.54
C VAL A 44 -0.07 2.65 -10.25
N ILE A 45 1.03 2.82 -9.51
CA ILE A 45 2.39 2.59 -9.97
C ILE A 45 2.89 1.30 -9.29
N ASP A 46 3.02 0.23 -10.07
CA ASP A 46 3.63 -1.02 -9.60
C ASP A 46 5.17 -0.90 -9.61
N CYS A 47 5.75 -0.87 -8.41
CA CYS A 47 7.18 -0.84 -8.15
C CYS A 47 7.80 -2.24 -8.09
N ASN A 48 7.06 -3.29 -8.47
CA ASN A 48 7.46 -4.69 -8.47
C ASN A 48 7.94 -5.19 -7.09
N ALA A 49 8.61 -6.35 -7.11
CA ALA A 49 9.25 -6.91 -5.95
C ALA A 49 10.48 -6.07 -5.53
N CYS A 50 10.42 -5.43 -4.37
CA CYS A 50 11.55 -4.69 -3.79
C CYS A 50 11.48 -4.72 -2.25
N THR A 51 12.39 -4.04 -1.56
CA THR A 51 12.35 -3.94 -0.10
C THR A 51 11.49 -2.76 0.35
N ALA A 52 10.97 -2.82 1.57
CA ALA A 52 10.27 -1.70 2.21
C ALA A 52 11.09 -0.39 2.21
N SER A 53 12.42 -0.49 2.33
CA SER A 53 13.32 0.66 2.25
C SER A 53 13.41 1.28 0.86
N ILE A 54 13.33 0.46 -0.20
CA ILE A 54 13.35 0.95 -1.59
C ILE A 54 12.08 1.74 -1.85
N ILE A 55 10.90 1.16 -1.61
CA ILE A 55 9.63 1.89 -1.80
C ILE A 55 9.59 3.17 -0.97
N SER A 56 10.01 3.14 0.30
CA SER A 56 10.16 4.33 1.15
C SER A 56 10.97 5.43 0.46
N SER A 57 12.11 5.09 -0.17
CA SER A 57 12.94 6.08 -0.86
C SER A 57 12.35 6.61 -2.17
N VAL A 58 11.59 5.80 -2.92
CA VAL A 58 11.16 6.18 -4.29
C VAL A 58 9.80 6.85 -4.36
N ILE A 59 8.93 6.74 -3.32
CA ILE A 59 7.58 7.33 -3.32
C ILE A 59 7.59 8.80 -3.72
N LYS A 60 8.53 9.57 -3.17
CA LYS A 60 8.68 10.99 -3.44
C LYS A 60 9.11 11.26 -4.88
N ASP A 61 10.06 10.48 -5.38
CA ASP A 61 10.64 10.65 -6.71
C ASP A 61 9.63 10.36 -7.83
N ILE A 62 8.76 9.37 -7.61
CA ILE A 62 7.68 9.02 -8.55
C ILE A 62 6.43 9.89 -8.36
N GLY A 63 6.42 10.79 -7.39
CA GLY A 63 5.30 11.69 -7.11
C GLY A 63 4.03 10.97 -6.63
N ALA A 64 4.17 9.83 -5.95
CA ALA A 64 3.03 9.11 -5.40
C ALA A 64 2.54 9.77 -4.11
N ASP A 65 1.22 9.79 -3.91
CA ASP A 65 0.59 10.38 -2.71
C ASP A 65 0.81 9.49 -1.48
N ILE A 66 0.82 8.17 -1.69
CA ILE A 66 1.15 7.16 -0.68
C ILE A 66 1.88 5.98 -1.31
N GLY A 67 2.61 5.23 -0.48
CA GLY A 67 3.18 3.94 -0.84
C GLY A 67 2.55 2.80 -0.04
N ILE A 68 2.42 1.62 -0.64
CA ILE A 68 1.95 0.40 0.00
C ILE A 68 2.98 -0.71 -0.26
N PHE A 69 3.58 -1.22 0.81
CA PHE A 69 4.45 -2.40 0.75
C PHE A 69 3.71 -3.62 1.27
N ILE A 70 3.58 -4.66 0.45
CA ILE A 70 2.85 -5.88 0.78
C ILE A 70 3.84 -7.03 0.96
N TYR A 71 3.73 -7.76 2.06
CA TYR A 71 4.68 -8.84 2.38
C TYR A 71 4.00 -10.02 3.05
N GLN A 72 4.67 -11.17 3.04
CA GLN A 72 4.19 -12.37 3.70
C GLN A 72 4.92 -12.58 5.04
N GLU A 73 4.17 -12.77 6.12
CA GLU A 73 4.72 -13.14 7.42
C GLU A 73 3.88 -14.26 8.04
N ASN A 74 4.50 -15.39 8.38
CA ASN A 74 3.84 -16.56 8.97
C ASN A 74 2.57 -16.99 8.21
N SER A 75 2.68 -17.08 6.88
CA SER A 75 1.56 -17.38 5.95
C SER A 75 0.46 -16.32 5.84
N ASN A 76 0.57 -15.20 6.56
CA ASN A 76 -0.38 -14.09 6.48
C ASN A 76 0.15 -12.99 5.56
N ILE A 77 -0.75 -12.38 4.80
CA ILE A 77 -0.44 -11.17 4.03
C ILE A 77 -0.52 -9.97 4.97
N LYS A 78 0.56 -9.21 5.03
CA LYS A 78 0.69 -7.97 5.78
C LYS A 78 1.01 -6.82 4.85
N TYR A 79 0.86 -5.60 5.36
CA TYR A 79 1.14 -4.39 4.60
C TYR A 79 1.74 -3.30 5.49
N LEU A 80 2.58 -2.45 4.91
CA LEU A 80 3.03 -1.17 5.45
C LEU A 80 2.52 -0.07 4.52
N ILE A 81 2.05 1.03 5.09
CA ILE A 81 1.64 2.21 4.34
C ILE A 81 2.66 3.31 4.62
N PHE A 82 3.03 4.06 3.60
CA PHE A 82 3.95 5.19 3.66
C PHE A 82 3.22 6.45 3.18
N ASN A 83 3.53 7.60 3.78
CA ASN A 83 3.10 8.88 3.22
C ASN A 83 3.94 9.27 1.98
N ASN A 84 3.60 10.40 1.37
CA ASN A 84 4.31 10.99 0.23
C ASN A 84 5.80 11.35 0.49
N GLU A 85 6.24 11.36 1.75
CA GLU A 85 7.65 11.56 2.14
C GLU A 85 8.37 10.23 2.42
N GLY A 86 7.72 9.08 2.16
CA GLY A 86 8.30 7.77 2.40
C GLY A 86 8.35 7.35 3.87
N ILE A 87 7.65 8.06 4.75
CA ILE A 87 7.61 7.76 6.19
C ILE A 87 6.50 6.74 6.47
N PRO A 88 6.79 5.64 7.18
CA PRO A 88 5.78 4.66 7.58
C PRO A 88 4.65 5.33 8.39
N LEU A 89 3.42 5.13 7.93
CA LEU A 89 2.22 5.40 8.70
C LEU A 89 2.00 4.21 9.65
N PHE A 90 2.31 4.40 10.93
CA PHE A 90 1.94 3.45 11.97
C PHE A 90 0.44 3.59 12.22
N ILE A 91 -0.35 2.84 11.46
CA ILE A 91 -1.80 2.84 11.58
C ILE A 91 -2.19 1.95 12.77
N ASN A 92 -1.97 2.45 13.98
CA ASN A 92 -2.58 1.95 15.21
C ASN A 92 -3.97 2.59 15.34
N PHE A 93 -4.98 2.05 14.65
CA PHE A 93 -6.37 2.29 15.06
C PHE A 93 -6.74 1.22 16.09
N ILE A 94 -6.36 1.46 17.35
CA ILE A 94 -7.06 0.84 18.46
C ILE A 94 -8.43 1.53 18.52
N ASP A 95 -9.42 0.93 17.87
CA ASP A 95 -10.78 0.74 18.38
C ASP A 95 -11.42 1.88 19.21
N LYS A 96 -11.29 3.13 18.76
CA LYS A 96 -12.03 4.26 19.31
C LYS A 96 -12.53 5.12 18.15
N ASP A 97 -13.84 5.28 18.11
CA ASP A 97 -14.60 6.16 17.22
C ASP A 97 -15.20 5.51 15.94
N TYR A 98 -15.48 4.21 15.97
CA TYR A 98 -16.77 3.76 15.44
C TYR A 98 -17.82 4.09 16.50
N LYS A 99 -18.74 4.99 16.15
CA LYS A 99 -19.85 5.48 17.00
C LYS A 99 -20.63 4.35 17.68
#